data_AF-A0AAD9R0D7-F1
#
_entry.id   AF-A0AAD9R0D7-F1
#
_cell.length_a   1.000
_cell.length_b   1.000
_cell.length_c   1.000
_cell.angle_alpha   90.00
_cell.angle_beta   90.00
_cell.angle_gamma   90.00
#
_symmetry.space_group_name_H-M   'P 1'
#
loop_
_entity.id
_entity.type
_entity.pdbx_description
1 polymer ?
#
loop_
_entity_poly.entity_id
_entity_poly.type
_entity_poly.pdbx_seq_one_letter_code
_entity_poly.pdbx_strand_id
1 'polypeptide(L)'
;MGCRKSTCTWAQNLKVGSEYRQYTVQLVRQIGCFCEEYRIYVNGQEMEEHGLKYNPCAPLCCPGGEFEWKQDGHSFMLMFNSLSWTNFSGGFRLFIDGIDVNTGREFSAFWRCRGLQIVFVGLVFLLVGIALALTFHYALSGREKYVLNFFPYFAISSGLFDILWGLIPVIKYRKPHHPSVTVEYTSSNAV
;
A
#
# COMPACT_ATOMS: atom_id res chain seq x y z
N MET A 1 -15.19 -24.39 -6.53
CA MET A 1 -14.37 -23.26 -6.07
C MET A 1 -15.06 -21.99 -6.56
N GLY A 2 -15.52 -21.14 -5.64
CA GLY A 2 -16.45 -20.04 -5.94
C GLY A 2 -15.74 -18.80 -6.50
N CYS A 3 -16.28 -18.25 -7.57
CA CYS A 3 -15.94 -16.90 -8.05
C CYS A 3 -16.28 -15.89 -6.95
N ARG A 4 -15.30 -15.11 -6.48
CA ARG A 4 -15.55 -14.06 -5.49
C ARG A 4 -15.52 -12.71 -6.19
N LYS A 5 -16.67 -12.05 -6.22
CA LYS A 5 -16.80 -10.66 -6.66
C LYS A 5 -16.73 -9.77 -5.44
N SER A 6 -15.90 -8.73 -5.48
CA SER A 6 -15.83 -7.71 -4.44
C SER A 6 -15.91 -6.34 -5.08
N THR A 7 -16.71 -5.44 -4.50
CA THR A 7 -16.81 -4.06 -4.94
C THR A 7 -16.31 -3.15 -3.84
N CYS A 8 -15.42 -2.23 -4.19
CA CYS A 8 -15.02 -1.11 -3.34
C CYS A 8 -15.65 0.17 -3.91
N THR A 9 -16.10 1.07 -3.05
CA THR A 9 -16.70 2.33 -3.47
C THR A 9 -16.17 3.45 -2.58
N TRP A 10 -15.78 4.55 -3.23
CA TRP A 10 -15.32 5.77 -2.61
C TRP A 10 -16.18 6.92 -3.12
N ALA A 11 -16.52 7.86 -2.24
CA ALA A 11 -17.23 9.07 -2.60
C ALA A 11 -16.54 10.27 -1.93
N GLN A 12 -16.22 11.30 -2.69
CA GLN A 12 -15.53 12.49 -2.21
C GLN A 12 -16.02 13.73 -2.95
N ASN A 13 -16.23 14.83 -2.23
CA ASN A 13 -16.51 16.13 -2.85
C ASN A 13 -15.21 16.82 -3.22
N LEU A 14 -15.09 17.22 -4.49
CA LEU A 14 -13.92 17.89 -5.04
C LEU A 14 -14.31 19.26 -5.58
N LYS A 15 -13.37 20.21 -5.53
CA LYS A 15 -13.58 21.58 -5.99
C LYS A 15 -13.13 21.72 -7.44
N VAL A 16 -14.09 21.84 -8.36
CA VAL A 16 -13.84 22.03 -9.79
C VAL A 16 -14.13 23.48 -10.16
N GLY A 17 -13.07 24.27 -10.33
CA GLY A 17 -13.20 25.72 -10.50
C GLY A 17 -13.79 26.38 -9.25
N SER A 18 -14.98 26.97 -9.37
CA SER A 18 -15.71 27.61 -8.27
C SER A 18 -16.71 26.69 -7.55
N GLU A 19 -17.05 25.52 -8.13
CA GLU A 19 -18.11 24.64 -7.63
C GLU A 19 -17.55 23.40 -6.94
N TYR A 20 -18.31 22.83 -6.00
CA TYR A 20 -18.04 21.52 -5.45
C TYR A 20 -18.87 20.47 -6.18
N ARG A 21 -18.22 19.41 -6.65
CA ARG A 21 -18.85 18.27 -7.31
C ARG A 21 -18.54 16.99 -6.55
N GLN A 22 -19.54 16.12 -6.41
CA GLN A 22 -19.34 14.82 -5.80
C GLN A 22 -18.81 13.83 -6.83
N TYR A 23 -17.65 13.23 -6.54
CA TYR A 23 -17.09 12.14 -7.32
C TYR A 23 -17.35 10.82 -6.61
N THR A 24 -17.87 9.85 -7.35
CA THR A 24 -18.03 8.47 -6.89
C THR A 24 -17.17 7.56 -7.74
N VAL A 25 -16.22 6.87 -7.12
CA VAL A 25 -15.36 5.89 -7.78
C VAL A 25 -15.70 4.51 -7.26
N GLN A 26 -15.97 3.57 -8.16
CA GLN A 26 -16.22 2.17 -7.81
C GLN A 26 -15.20 1.28 -8.49
N LEU A 27 -14.60 0.38 -7.73
CA LEU A 27 -13.76 -0.68 -8.26
C LEU A 27 -14.46 -2.01 -8.06
N VAL A 28 -14.82 -2.64 -9.16
CA VAL A 28 -15.35 -4.00 -9.16
C VAL A 28 -14.19 -4.94 -9.47
N ARG A 29 -13.90 -5.86 -8.56
CA ARG A 29 -12.91 -6.92 -8.72
C ARG A 29 -13.62 -8.26 -8.85
N GLN A 30 -13.28 -9.00 -9.89
CA GLN A 30 -13.78 -10.34 -10.14
C GLN A 30 -12.60 -11.32 -10.10
N ILE A 31 -12.56 -12.13 -9.05
CA ILE A 31 -11.50 -13.13 -8.85
C ILE A 31 -12.01 -14.46 -9.43
N GLY A 32 -11.48 -14.82 -10.59
CA GLY A 32 -11.64 -16.14 -11.19
C GLY A 32 -10.53 -17.11 -10.74
N CYS A 33 -10.58 -18.37 -11.19
CA CYS A 33 -9.56 -19.37 -10.85
C CYS A 33 -8.16 -19.07 -11.42
N PHE A 34 -8.08 -18.36 -12.56
CA PHE A 34 -6.81 -18.11 -13.26
C PHE A 34 -6.57 -16.65 -13.62
N CYS A 35 -7.60 -15.81 -13.53
CA CYS A 35 -7.54 -14.41 -13.90
C CYS A 35 -8.27 -13.56 -12.86
N GLU A 36 -7.70 -12.39 -12.57
CA GLU A 36 -8.41 -11.30 -11.90
C GLU A 36 -8.78 -10.24 -12.93
N GLU A 37 -10.07 -9.91 -12.99
CA GLU A 37 -10.60 -8.83 -13.82
C GLU A 37 -10.97 -7.66 -12.92
N TYR A 38 -10.64 -6.46 -13.37
CA TYR A 38 -11.00 -5.21 -12.71
C TYR A 38 -11.90 -4.42 -13.64
N ARG A 39 -12.86 -3.69 -13.06
CA ARG A 39 -13.65 -2.67 -13.76
C ARG A 39 -13.74 -1.46 -12.87
N ILE A 40 -13.45 -0.30 -13.43
CA ILE A 40 -13.44 0.97 -12.72
C ILE A 40 -14.62 1.79 -13.24
N TYR A 41 -15.47 2.24 -12.34
CA TYR A 41 -16.56 3.16 -12.65
C TYR A 41 -16.30 4.50 -11.97
N VAL A 42 -16.39 5.59 -12.73
CA VAL A 42 -16.30 6.96 -12.20
C VAL A 42 -17.63 7.65 -12.50
N ASN A 43 -18.31 8.12 -11.47
CA ASN A 43 -19.65 8.71 -11.54
C ASN A 43 -20.67 7.81 -12.28
N GLY A 44 -20.53 6.49 -12.12
CA GLY A 44 -21.40 5.49 -12.74
C GLY A 44 -21.06 5.14 -14.19
N GLN A 45 -20.06 5.78 -14.80
CA GLN A 45 -19.56 5.45 -16.14
C GLN A 45 -18.34 4.53 -16.04
N GLU A 46 -18.34 3.44 -16.82
CA GLU A 46 -17.21 2.51 -16.88
C GLU A 46 -16.05 3.15 -17.64
N MET A 47 -14.85 3.04 -17.09
CA MET A 47 -13.62 3.40 -17.81
C MET A 47 -13.23 2.24 -18.72
N GLU A 48 -13.42 2.40 -20.03
CA GLU A 48 -13.15 1.34 -21.02
C GLU A 48 -11.66 0.95 -21.08
N GLU A 49 -10.75 1.91 -20.90
CA GLU A 49 -9.31 1.66 -20.88
C GLU A 49 -8.73 1.94 -19.49
N HIS A 50 -8.33 0.88 -18.78
CA HIS A 50 -7.51 1.01 -17.58
C HIS A 50 -6.33 0.03 -17.57
N GLY A 51 -5.18 0.51 -17.11
CA GLY A 51 -3.95 -0.28 -17.01
C GLY A 51 -3.86 -1.16 -15.75
N LEU A 52 -4.91 -1.18 -14.91
CA LEU A 52 -4.85 -1.85 -13.61
C LEU A 52 -4.70 -3.37 -13.75
N LYS A 53 -3.57 -3.90 -13.28
CA LYS A 53 -3.25 -5.32 -13.25
C LYS A 53 -2.98 -5.76 -11.81
N TYR A 54 -3.28 -7.01 -11.49
CA TYR A 54 -2.94 -7.57 -10.17
C TYR A 54 -1.43 -7.58 -9.99
N ASN A 55 -0.95 -6.93 -8.94
CA ASN A 55 0.44 -7.05 -8.51
C ASN A 55 0.52 -6.89 -6.99
N PRO A 56 0.82 -7.96 -6.23
CA PRO A 56 0.87 -7.91 -4.77
C PRO A 56 2.10 -7.16 -4.24
N CYS A 57 3.13 -6.97 -5.07
CA CYS A 57 4.39 -6.32 -4.71
C CYS A 57 4.46 -4.86 -5.20
N ALA A 58 3.42 -4.37 -5.87
CA ALA A 58 3.33 -2.99 -6.32
C ALA A 58 3.02 -2.03 -5.18
N PRO A 59 3.50 -0.78 -5.26
CA PRO A 59 4.44 -0.19 -6.21
C PRO A 59 5.92 -0.33 -5.77
N LEU A 60 6.24 -1.26 -4.87
CA LEU A 60 7.57 -1.36 -4.26
C LEU A 60 8.59 -2.10 -5.13
N CYS A 61 8.20 -3.20 -5.78
CA CYS A 61 9.15 -4.12 -6.43
C CYS A 61 8.91 -4.33 -7.93
N CYS A 62 7.68 -4.22 -8.40
CA CYS A 62 7.31 -4.53 -9.78
C CYS A 62 6.23 -3.55 -10.29
N PRO A 63 6.22 -3.21 -11.59
CA PRO A 63 5.18 -2.40 -12.21
C PRO A 63 3.82 -3.13 -12.23
N GLY A 64 2.72 -2.39 -12.15
CA GLY A 64 1.35 -2.92 -12.02
C GLY A 64 0.76 -2.60 -10.65
N GLY A 65 -0.45 -3.07 -10.33
CA GLY A 65 -1.10 -2.86 -9.03
C GLY A 65 -1.52 -1.41 -8.71
N GLU A 66 -1.12 -0.44 -9.53
CA GLU A 66 -1.56 0.94 -9.48
C GLU A 66 -2.12 1.39 -10.84
N PHE A 67 -3.05 2.34 -10.80
CA PHE A 67 -3.60 2.99 -11.99
C PHE A 67 -3.88 4.45 -11.67
N GLU A 68 -3.34 5.34 -12.49
CA GLU A 68 -3.49 6.79 -12.34
C GLU A 68 -4.24 7.37 -13.53
N TRP A 69 -5.11 8.33 -13.25
CA TRP A 69 -5.76 9.14 -14.29
C TRP A 69 -5.97 10.57 -13.78
N LYS A 70 -6.24 11.49 -14.70
CA LYS A 70 -6.54 12.89 -14.39
C LYS A 70 -7.94 13.22 -14.89
N GLN A 71 -8.70 13.93 -14.07
CA GLN A 71 -10.04 14.37 -14.43
C GLN A 71 -10.37 15.67 -13.71
N ASP A 72 -10.92 16.64 -14.45
CA ASP A 72 -11.41 17.91 -13.91
C ASP A 72 -10.39 18.67 -13.03
N GLY A 73 -9.10 18.58 -13.37
CA GLY A 73 -8.00 19.23 -12.64
C GLY A 73 -7.45 18.45 -11.44
N HIS A 74 -8.04 17.30 -11.11
CA HIS A 74 -7.62 16.44 -10.00
C HIS A 74 -6.87 15.20 -10.49
N SER A 75 -5.90 14.75 -9.71
CA SER A 75 -5.13 13.53 -9.95
C SER A 75 -5.72 12.39 -9.13
N PHE A 76 -6.16 11.32 -9.79
CA PHE A 76 -6.69 10.12 -9.14
C PHE A 76 -5.70 8.98 -9.27
N MET A 77 -5.55 8.21 -8.20
CA MET A 77 -4.69 7.03 -8.18
C MET A 77 -5.38 5.90 -7.40
N LEU A 78 -5.63 4.79 -8.08
CA LEU A 78 -5.99 3.54 -7.44
C LEU A 78 -4.74 2.73 -7.21
N MET A 79 -4.56 2.22 -5.99
CA MET A 79 -3.38 1.44 -5.63
C MET A 79 -3.78 0.22 -4.82
N PHE A 80 -3.28 -0.94 -5.21
CA PHE A 80 -3.40 -2.16 -4.44
C PHE A 80 -2.54 -2.04 -3.18
N ASN A 81 -3.17 -2.23 -2.03
CA ASN A 81 -2.52 -2.18 -0.74
C ASN A 81 -2.49 -3.60 -0.17
N SER A 82 -1.40 -4.31 -0.47
CA SER A 82 -1.11 -5.61 0.14
C SER A 82 -0.58 -5.42 1.57
N LEU A 83 -0.95 -6.34 2.47
CA LEU A 83 -0.37 -6.51 3.80
C LEU A 83 -0.70 -5.42 4.85
N SER A 84 -1.70 -4.54 4.65
CA SER A 84 -2.06 -3.54 5.65
C SER A 84 -2.62 -4.18 6.93
N TRP A 85 -2.13 -3.78 8.11
CA TRP A 85 -2.61 -4.31 9.39
C TRP A 85 -4.12 -4.15 9.59
N THR A 86 -4.73 -3.13 8.96
CA THR A 86 -6.17 -2.87 8.99
C THR A 86 -6.97 -3.62 7.93
N ASN A 87 -6.31 -4.31 6.99
CA ASN A 87 -6.96 -5.10 5.93
C ASN A 87 -6.05 -6.29 5.57
N PHE A 88 -6.05 -7.30 6.43
CA PHE A 88 -5.25 -8.52 6.29
C PHE A 88 -5.54 -9.30 5.00
N SER A 89 -6.72 -9.08 4.38
CA SER A 89 -7.11 -9.67 3.10
C SER A 89 -6.61 -8.91 1.86
N GLY A 90 -5.87 -7.81 2.04
CA GLY A 90 -5.54 -6.88 0.96
C GLY A 90 -6.78 -6.10 0.48
N GLY A 91 -6.55 -4.93 -0.09
CA GLY A 91 -7.61 -4.09 -0.64
C GLY A 91 -7.05 -2.94 -1.46
N PHE A 92 -7.86 -2.35 -2.32
CA PHE A 92 -7.45 -1.15 -3.04
C PHE A 92 -7.66 0.09 -2.17
N ARG A 93 -6.85 1.12 -2.41
CA ARG A 93 -7.03 2.47 -1.88
C ARG A 93 -7.14 3.44 -3.04
N LEU A 94 -7.95 4.46 -2.85
CA LEU A 94 -8.07 5.59 -3.77
C LEU A 94 -7.38 6.79 -3.15
N PHE A 95 -6.46 7.38 -3.90
CA PHE A 95 -5.84 8.66 -3.58
C PHE A 95 -6.34 9.70 -4.57
N ILE A 96 -6.72 10.87 -4.07
CA ILE A 96 -7.07 12.05 -4.87
C ILE A 96 -6.10 13.16 -4.48
N ASP A 97 -5.40 13.73 -5.46
CA ASP A 97 -4.33 14.72 -5.29
C ASP A 97 -3.26 14.27 -4.29
N GLY A 98 -2.98 12.97 -4.27
CA GLY A 98 -2.03 12.35 -3.35
C GLY A 98 -2.55 12.16 -1.93
N ILE A 99 -3.84 12.35 -1.65
CA ILE A 99 -4.46 12.16 -0.34
C ILE A 99 -5.35 10.90 -0.37
N ASP A 100 -5.14 9.98 0.56
CA ASP A 100 -5.98 8.78 0.71
C ASP A 100 -7.41 9.17 1.12
N VAL A 101 -8.40 8.85 0.29
CA VAL A 101 -9.81 9.16 0.55
C VAL A 101 -10.31 8.53 1.85
N ASN A 102 -9.78 7.36 2.23
CA ASN A 102 -10.24 6.65 3.42
C ASN A 102 -9.68 7.23 4.72
N THR A 103 -8.49 7.81 4.69
CA THR A 103 -7.76 8.19 5.92
C THR A 103 -7.35 9.66 5.98
N GLY A 104 -7.50 10.41 4.89
CA GLY A 104 -7.04 11.79 4.75
C GLY A 104 -5.51 11.93 4.79
N ARG A 105 -4.77 10.82 4.72
CA ARG A 105 -3.31 10.84 4.81
C ARG A 105 -2.70 11.07 3.44
N GLU A 106 -1.63 11.86 3.40
CA GLU A 106 -0.80 11.98 2.22
C GLU A 106 -0.18 10.62 1.83
N PHE A 107 0.00 10.41 0.54
CA PHE A 107 0.62 9.24 -0.05
C PHE A 107 2.03 8.99 0.52
N SER A 108 2.81 10.06 0.69
CA SER A 108 4.15 9.99 1.27
C SER A 108 4.11 9.51 2.73
N ALA A 109 3.20 10.06 3.52
CA ALA A 109 3.00 9.69 4.92
C ALA A 109 2.50 8.24 5.05
N PHE A 110 1.61 7.81 4.15
CA PHE A 110 1.15 6.43 4.06
C PHE A 110 2.32 5.45 3.90
N TRP A 111 3.17 5.67 2.90
CA TRP A 111 4.33 4.80 2.63
C TRP A 111 5.39 4.84 3.73
N ARG A 112 5.62 5.99 4.35
CA ARG A 112 6.51 6.09 5.51
C ARG A 112 6.00 5.30 6.70
N CYS A 113 4.73 5.46 7.06
CA CYS A 113 4.12 4.66 8.13
C CYS A 113 4.21 3.17 7.82
N ARG A 114 3.99 2.79 6.55
CA ARG A 114 4.10 1.41 6.09
C ARG A 114 5.50 0.84 6.27
N GLY A 115 6.52 1.59 5.83
CA GLY A 115 7.91 1.21 6.02
C GLY A 115 8.28 1.03 7.49
N LEU A 116 7.84 1.95 8.35
CA LEU A 116 8.05 1.84 9.80
C LEU A 116 7.38 0.60 10.41
N GLN A 117 6.19 0.20 9.93
CA GLN A 117 5.55 -1.05 10.37
C GLN A 117 6.41 -2.27 10.02
N ILE A 118 6.95 -2.33 8.80
CA ILE A 118 7.82 -3.44 8.37
C ILE A 118 9.11 -3.45 9.19
N VAL A 119 9.73 -2.29 9.41
CA VAL A 119 10.91 -2.17 10.30
C VAL A 119 10.59 -2.68 11.71
N PHE A 120 9.44 -2.32 12.26
CA PHE A 120 9.02 -2.78 13.59
C PHE A 120 8.86 -4.30 13.65
N VAL A 121 8.21 -4.90 12.64
CA VAL A 121 8.10 -6.37 12.53
C VAL A 121 9.50 -7.01 12.46
N GLY A 122 10.38 -6.46 11.63
CA GLY A 122 11.75 -6.97 11.52
C GLY A 122 12.53 -6.89 12.84
N LEU A 123 12.36 -5.81 13.62
CA LEU A 123 12.94 -5.69 14.96
C LEU A 123 12.41 -6.76 15.92
N VAL A 124 11.10 -7.07 15.88
CA VAL A 124 10.51 -8.14 16.70
C VAL A 124 11.11 -9.50 16.33
N PHE A 125 11.19 -9.83 15.03
CA PHE A 125 11.81 -11.08 14.57
C PHE A 125 13.28 -11.19 14.99
N LEU A 126 14.02 -10.09 14.92
CA LEU A 126 15.42 -10.02 15.32
C LEU A 126 15.59 -10.26 16.83
N LEU A 127 14.77 -9.62 17.67
CA LEU A 127 14.79 -9.82 19.13
C LEU A 127 14.41 -11.25 19.51
N VAL A 128 13.35 -11.79 18.93
CA VAL A 128 12.91 -13.18 19.16
C VAL A 128 13.99 -14.16 18.71
N GLY A 129 14.59 -13.95 17.54
CA GLY A 129 15.67 -14.78 17.02
C GLY A 129 16.90 -14.77 17.93
N ILE A 130 17.33 -13.61 18.43
CA ILE A 130 18.43 -13.50 19.39
C ILE A 130 18.09 -14.22 20.70
N ALA A 131 16.90 -14.01 21.24
CA ALA A 131 16.46 -14.65 22.48
C ALA A 131 16.45 -16.18 22.35
N LEU A 132 15.94 -16.71 21.23
CA LEU A 132 15.96 -18.14 20.94
C LEU A 132 17.38 -18.68 20.75
N ALA A 133 18.25 -17.93 20.05
CA ALA A 133 19.64 -18.33 19.84
C ALA A 133 20.39 -18.45 21.17
N LEU A 134 20.21 -17.48 22.07
CA LEU A 134 20.78 -17.50 23.42
C LEU A 134 20.21 -18.66 24.24
N THR A 135 18.89 -18.85 24.21
CA THR A 135 18.23 -19.94 24.94
C THR A 135 18.78 -21.30 24.50
N PHE A 136 18.88 -21.56 23.20
CA PHE A 136 19.42 -22.81 22.68
C PHE A 136 20.94 -22.94 22.91
N HIS A 137 21.66 -21.82 22.94
CA HIS A 137 23.09 -21.85 23.26
C HIS A 137 23.35 -22.35 24.69
N TYR A 138 22.55 -21.89 25.66
CA TYR A 138 22.73 -22.19 27.08
C TYR A 138 21.94 -23.39 27.59
N ALA A 139 20.78 -23.70 27.01
CA ALA A 139 19.89 -24.76 27.48
C ALA A 139 20.12 -26.12 26.79
N LEU A 140 20.73 -26.15 25.60
CA LEU A 140 20.93 -27.38 24.82
C LEU A 140 22.41 -27.71 24.68
N SER A 141 22.75 -28.98 24.90
CA SER A 141 24.10 -29.54 24.71
C SER A 141 24.07 -30.68 23.69
N GLY A 142 25.08 -30.74 22.81
CA GLY A 142 25.25 -31.84 21.86
C GLY A 142 24.55 -31.64 20.51
N ARG A 143 24.10 -32.74 19.89
CA ARG A 143 23.65 -32.78 18.47
C ARG A 143 22.35 -32.01 18.21
N GLU A 144 21.47 -31.88 19.21
CA GLU A 144 20.19 -31.15 19.14
C GLU A 144 20.38 -29.65 18.93
N LYS A 145 21.50 -29.10 19.42
CA LYS A 145 21.88 -27.69 19.25
C LYS A 145 21.99 -27.31 17.77
N TYR A 146 22.48 -28.19 16.90
CA TYR A 146 22.70 -27.87 15.48
C TYR A 146 21.40 -27.84 14.67
N VAL A 147 20.44 -28.71 14.97
CA VAL A 147 19.16 -28.77 14.24
C VAL A 147 18.24 -27.64 14.70
N LEU A 148 18.18 -27.36 16.01
CA LEU A 148 17.30 -26.32 16.56
C LEU A 148 17.84 -24.91 16.34
N ASN A 149 19.16 -24.73 16.14
CA ASN A 149 19.75 -23.43 15.83
C ASN A 149 19.30 -22.84 14.48
N PHE A 150 18.76 -23.64 13.56
CA PHE A 150 18.27 -23.13 12.28
C PHE A 150 17.16 -22.07 12.45
N PHE A 151 16.20 -22.31 13.37
CA PHE A 151 15.06 -21.40 13.59
C PHE A 151 15.47 -20.01 14.10
N PRO A 152 16.33 -19.88 15.14
CA PRO A 152 16.86 -18.58 15.56
C PRO A 152 17.57 -17.83 14.44
N TYR A 153 18.46 -18.49 13.70
CA TYR A 153 19.21 -17.83 12.62
C TYR A 153 18.32 -17.41 11.46
N PHE A 154 17.29 -18.21 11.14
CA PHE A 154 16.26 -17.83 10.17
C PHE A 154 15.44 -16.62 10.63
N ALA A 155 15.05 -16.57 11.90
CA ALA A 155 14.33 -15.41 12.46
C ALA A 155 15.20 -14.15 12.44
N ILE A 156 16.49 -14.26 12.78
CA ILE A 156 17.45 -13.15 12.71
C ILE A 156 17.61 -12.66 11.26
N SER A 157 17.82 -13.57 10.31
CA SER A 157 18.02 -13.20 8.90
C SER A 157 16.75 -12.58 8.29
N SER A 158 15.58 -13.15 8.57
CA SER A 158 14.28 -12.57 8.17
C SER A 158 14.09 -11.18 8.78
N GLY A 159 14.37 -11.02 10.07
CA GLY A 159 14.25 -9.73 10.75
C GLY A 159 15.15 -8.65 10.15
N LEU A 160 16.40 -8.99 9.81
CA LEU A 160 17.31 -8.10 9.10
C LEU A 160 16.80 -7.72 7.71
N PHE A 161 16.29 -8.71 6.97
CA PHE A 161 15.73 -8.48 5.63
C PHE A 161 14.51 -7.56 5.68
N ASP A 162 13.60 -7.76 6.63
CA ASP A 162 12.43 -6.91 6.83
C ASP A 162 12.83 -5.49 7.20
N ILE A 163 13.83 -5.30 8.08
CA ILE A 163 14.35 -3.96 8.41
C ILE A 163 14.86 -3.26 7.15
N LEU A 164 15.67 -3.94 6.33
CA LEU A 164 16.19 -3.36 5.09
C LEU A 164 15.08 -3.00 4.11
N TRP A 165 14.11 -3.89 3.92
CA TRP A 165 12.95 -3.65 3.05
C TRP A 165 12.04 -2.52 3.56
N GLY A 166 11.83 -2.43 4.87
CA GLY A 166 11.02 -1.38 5.48
C GLY A 166 11.69 0.00 5.41
N LEU A 167 13.03 0.06 5.41
CA LEU A 167 13.76 1.32 5.26
C LEU A 167 13.63 1.94 3.88
N ILE A 168 13.49 1.13 2.82
CA ILE A 168 13.34 1.62 1.43
C ILE A 168 12.20 2.65 1.30
N PRO A 169 10.94 2.34 1.66
CA PRO A 169 9.85 3.31 1.57
C PRO A 169 10.00 4.47 2.57
N VAL A 170 10.60 4.27 3.74
CA VAL A 170 10.87 5.38 4.69
C VAL A 170 11.81 6.41 4.08
N ILE A 171 12.86 5.96 3.41
CA ILE A 171 13.85 6.83 2.77
C ILE A 171 13.27 7.45 1.49
N LYS A 172 12.68 6.63 0.62
CA LYS A 172 12.12 7.05 -0.68
C LYS A 172 11.03 8.12 -0.52
N TYR A 173 10.16 7.97 0.46
CA TYR A 173 9.03 8.87 0.70
C TYR A 173 9.26 9.84 1.86
N ARG A 174 10.52 10.03 2.30
CA ARG A 174 10.88 10.92 3.42
C ARG A 174 10.39 12.36 3.19
N LYS A 175 10.46 12.83 1.94
CA LYS A 175 9.95 14.13 1.50
C LYS A 175 8.53 13.96 0.97
N PRO A 176 7.65 14.96 1.15
CA PRO A 176 6.33 14.94 0.52
C PRO A 176 6.53 14.73 -0.98
N HIS A 177 5.89 13.68 -1.52
CA HIS A 177 5.81 13.54 -2.97
C HIS A 177 4.70 14.49 -3.40
N HIS A 178 5.08 15.69 -3.82
CA HIS A 178 4.16 16.55 -4.55
C HIS A 178 4.04 15.94 -5.95
N PRO A 179 2.89 15.37 -6.35
CA PRO A 179 2.66 15.15 -7.77
C PRO A 179 2.90 16.48 -8.48
N SER A 180 3.54 16.46 -9.64
CA SER A 180 3.90 17.63 -10.45
C SER A 180 2.65 18.33 -10.98
N VAL A 181 1.89 18.95 -10.10
CA VAL A 181 0.79 19.85 -10.40
C VAL A 181 0.83 20.92 -9.33
N THR A 182 1.49 22.03 -9.68
CA THR A 182 1.23 23.32 -9.06
C THR A 182 -0.25 23.59 -9.28
N VAL A 183 -1.09 23.36 -8.27
CA VAL A 183 -2.44 23.92 -8.27
C VAL A 183 -2.23 25.42 -8.20
N GLU A 184 -2.32 26.08 -9.34
CA GLU A 184 -2.33 27.53 -9.42
C GLU A 184 -3.65 27.99 -8.78
N TYR A 185 -3.61 28.21 -7.48
CA TYR A 185 -4.63 29.03 -6.82
C TYR A 185 -4.46 30.43 -7.40
N THR A 186 -5.14 30.72 -8.50
CA THR A 186 -5.39 32.10 -8.88
C THR A 186 -6.20 32.71 -7.75
N SER A 187 -5.52 33.43 -6.86
CA SER A 187 -6.16 34.32 -5.89
C SER A 187 -6.92 35.36 -6.70
N SER A 188 -8.18 35.06 -6.98
CA SER A 188 -9.09 35.96 -7.66
C SER A 188 -9.50 37.01 -6.63
N ASN A 189 -8.75 38.11 -6.65
CA ASN A 189 -9.09 39.48 -6.27
C ASN A 189 -9.96 39.66 -5.01
N ALA A 190 -9.30 40.17 -3.96
CA ALA A 190 -9.95 41.09 -3.04
C ALA A 190 -10.55 42.24 -3.84
N VAL A 191 -11.87 42.42 -3.72
CA VAL A 191 -12.59 43.66 -4.02
C VAL A 191 -12.64 44.47 -2.75
#